data_AF-A0A2A8VG97-F1
#
_entry.id   AF-A0A2A8VG97-F1
#
_cell.length_a   1.000
_cell.length_b   1.000
_cell.length_c   1.000
_cell.angle_alpha   90.00
_cell.angle_beta   90.00
_cell.angle_gamma   90.00
#
_symmetry.space_group_name_H-M   'P 1'
#
loop_
_entity.id
_entity.type
_entity.pdbx_description
1 polymer ?
#
loop_
_entity_poly.entity_id
_entity_poly.type
_entity_poly.pdbx_seq_one_letter_code
_entity_poly.pdbx_strand_id
1 'polypeptide(L)'
;MLNFHAARQMVPHPILLEATQIASNQILLTYDKRTDLSSATNVSNYWIRSNMGPADIASVGMKDALTAENAIRPDMATITPADNSRMRYILTFRVNAKSGVMYTVLPCFVNLEGMTGFRGENWAPFSRNMFIGN
;
A
#
# COMPACT_ATOMS: atom_id res chain seq x y z
N MET A 1 8.78 17.72 21.44
CA MET A 1 8.29 16.99 20.25
C MET A 1 6.86 16.55 20.53
N LEU A 2 5.87 17.40 20.22
CA LEU A 2 4.46 17.08 20.44
C LEU A 2 3.98 16.14 19.33
N ASN A 3 3.82 14.85 19.67
CA ASN A 3 2.85 13.88 19.16
C ASN A 3 2.22 14.09 17.76
N PHE A 4 3.04 14.16 16.70
CA PHE A 4 2.54 14.06 15.32
C PHE A 4 1.81 12.72 15.04
N HIS A 5 2.16 11.66 15.77
CA HIS A 5 1.50 10.35 15.66
C HIS A 5 0.10 10.31 16.28
N ALA A 6 -0.14 10.99 17.42
CA ALA A 6 -1.43 10.93 18.11
C ALA A 6 -2.53 11.71 17.38
N ALA A 7 -2.18 12.83 16.74
CA ALA A 7 -3.16 13.64 15.99
C ALA A 7 -3.63 12.96 14.69
N ARG A 8 -2.78 12.15 14.03
CA ARG A 8 -3.15 11.39 12.82
C ARG A 8 -4.12 10.24 13.09
N GLN A 9 -4.19 9.74 14.32
CA GLN A 9 -5.12 8.67 14.71
C GLN A 9 -6.57 9.14 14.93
N MET A 10 -6.86 10.45 14.86
CA MET A 10 -8.20 10.97 15.13
C MET A 10 -9.14 11.00 13.91
N VAL A 11 -8.61 10.93 12.68
CA VAL A 11 -9.45 10.89 11.48
C VAL A 11 -9.81 9.43 11.20
N PRO A 12 -11.10 9.04 11.15
CA PRO A 12 -11.47 7.69 10.73
C PRO A 12 -10.93 7.39 9.34
N HIS A 13 -10.12 6.33 9.24
CA HIS A 13 -9.54 5.88 7.98
C HIS A 13 -9.49 4.34 7.95
N PRO A 14 -9.42 3.74 6.74
CA PRO A 14 -9.14 2.32 6.58
C PRO A 14 -7.70 1.97 6.95
N ILE A 15 -7.51 0.84 7.60
CA ILE A 15 -6.22 0.23 7.90
C ILE A 15 -6.08 -1.04 7.07
N LEU A 16 -4.95 -1.19 6.39
CA LEU A 16 -4.53 -2.40 5.72
C LEU A 16 -4.34 -3.50 6.78
N LEU A 17 -5.13 -4.56 6.69
CA LEU A 17 -4.96 -5.75 7.52
C LEU A 17 -3.83 -6.62 6.98
N GLU A 18 -3.79 -6.80 5.65
CA GLU A 18 -2.90 -7.76 5.02
C GLU A 18 -2.60 -7.39 3.57
N ALA A 19 -1.36 -7.68 3.15
CA ALA A 19 -0.93 -7.69 1.76
C ALA A 19 -0.32 -9.07 1.44
N THR A 20 -1.06 -9.88 0.66
CA THR A 20 -0.65 -11.25 0.31
C THR A 20 -0.25 -11.31 -1.16
N GLN A 21 0.94 -11.82 -1.46
CA GLN A 21 1.30 -12.13 -2.84
C GLN A 21 0.43 -13.30 -3.35
N ILE A 22 -0.35 -13.06 -4.40
CA ILE A 22 -1.27 -14.07 -5.00
C ILE A 22 -0.79 -14.56 -6.37
N ALA A 23 0.13 -13.84 -7.00
CA ALA A 23 0.89 -14.26 -8.17
C ALA A 23 2.25 -13.55 -8.17
N SER A 24 3.17 -13.95 -9.07
CA SER A 24 4.52 -13.37 -9.15
C SER A 24 4.52 -11.85 -9.27
N ASN A 25 3.52 -11.25 -9.91
CA ASN A 25 3.36 -9.81 -10.07
C ASN A 25 2.07 -9.26 -9.45
N GLN A 26 1.40 -9.99 -8.55
CA GLN A 26 0.13 -9.56 -7.96
C GLN A 26 0.10 -9.67 -6.45
N ILE A 27 -0.43 -8.63 -5.82
CA ILE A 27 -0.66 -8.55 -4.38
C ILE A 27 -2.13 -8.28 -4.12
N LEU A 28 -2.75 -9.12 -3.29
CA LEU A 28 -4.07 -8.87 -2.73
C LEU A 28 -3.93 -8.01 -1.47
N LEU A 29 -4.56 -6.84 -1.49
CA LEU A 29 -4.67 -5.92 -0.37
C LEU A 29 -6.02 -6.10 0.31
N THR A 30 -6.04 -6.23 1.63
CA THR A 30 -7.28 -6.35 2.43
C THR A 30 -7.31 -5.27 3.52
N TYR A 31 -8.36 -4.45 3.56
CA TYR A 31 -8.57 -3.39 4.55
C TYR A 31 -9.60 -3.80 5.62
N ASP A 32 -9.55 -3.15 6.77
CA ASP A 32 -10.50 -3.34 7.90
C ASP A 32 -11.86 -2.68 7.67
N LYS A 33 -11.91 -1.68 6.78
CA LYS A 33 -13.07 -0.85 6.49
C LYS A 33 -13.20 -0.60 5.00
N ARG A 34 -14.41 -0.24 4.58
CA ARG A 34 -14.72 0.18 3.21
C ARG A 34 -13.95 1.44 2.87
N THR A 35 -13.20 1.38 1.78
CA THR A 35 -12.40 2.50 1.29
C THR A 35 -13.20 3.31 0.26
N ASP A 36 -12.78 4.55 0.07
CA ASP A 36 -13.12 5.29 -1.13
C ASP A 36 -12.39 4.68 -2.33
N LEU A 37 -13.15 4.40 -3.40
CA LEU A 37 -12.64 3.70 -4.57
C LEU A 37 -11.53 4.50 -5.26
N SER A 38 -11.71 5.81 -5.43
CA SER A 38 -10.76 6.63 -6.19
C SER A 38 -9.38 6.67 -5.52
N SER A 39 -9.34 6.79 -4.20
CA SER A 39 -8.10 6.81 -3.44
C SER A 39 -7.48 5.42 -3.26
N ALA A 40 -8.28 4.35 -3.18
CA ALA A 40 -7.76 2.99 -3.09
C ALA A 40 -7.21 2.45 -4.43
N THR A 41 -7.71 2.93 -5.57
CA THR A 41 -7.21 2.51 -6.89
C THR A 41 -6.12 3.43 -7.46
N ASN A 42 -5.78 4.52 -6.78
CA ASN A 42 -4.69 5.40 -7.18
C ASN A 42 -3.35 4.79 -6.77
N VAL A 43 -2.57 4.25 -7.70
CA VAL A 43 -1.26 3.62 -7.40
C VAL A 43 -0.27 4.57 -6.73
N SER A 44 -0.36 5.88 -6.95
CA SER A 44 0.53 6.86 -6.33
C SER A 44 0.24 7.11 -4.85
N ASN A 45 -0.78 6.44 -4.31
CA ASN A 45 -1.02 6.31 -2.87
C ASN A 45 -0.27 5.12 -2.23
N TYR A 46 0.57 4.43 -2.98
CA TYR A 46 1.23 3.20 -2.53
C TYR A 46 2.74 3.27 -2.71
N TRP A 47 3.46 2.67 -1.77
CA TRP A 47 4.89 2.40 -1.83
C TRP A 47 5.14 0.92 -1.58
N ILE A 48 6.19 0.39 -2.18
CA ILE A 48 6.73 -0.93 -1.85
C ILE A 48 8.20 -0.74 -1.44
N ARG A 49 8.50 -1.07 -0.19
CA ARG A 49 9.89 -1.17 0.29
C ARG A 49 10.48 -2.51 -0.07
N SER A 50 11.79 -2.55 -0.34
CA SER A 50 12.55 -3.80 -0.33
C SER A 50 13.85 -3.71 0.45
N ASN A 51 14.37 -4.87 0.86
CA ASN A 51 15.72 -5.00 1.43
C ASN A 51 16.84 -4.94 0.38
N MET A 52 16.54 -4.89 -0.92
CA MET A 52 17.51 -4.71 -2.00
C MET A 52 17.55 -3.28 -2.58
N GLY A 53 16.65 -2.39 -2.15
CA GLY A 53 16.49 -1.06 -2.75
C GLY A 53 15.36 -0.97 -3.78
N PRO A 54 15.23 0.16 -4.50
CA PRO A 54 14.18 0.34 -5.51
C PRO A 54 14.53 -0.44 -6.79
N ALA A 55 14.02 -1.68 -6.86
CA ALA A 55 14.15 -2.57 -7.99
C ALA A 55 12.83 -3.33 -8.16
N ASP A 56 12.61 -3.94 -9.34
CA ASP A 56 11.43 -4.78 -9.62
C ASP A 56 10.08 -4.13 -9.24
N ILE A 57 9.37 -4.67 -8.25
CA ILE A 57 8.09 -4.15 -7.75
C ILE A 57 8.29 -3.07 -6.67
N ALA A 58 9.51 -2.94 -6.14
CA ALA A 58 9.85 -1.95 -5.11
C ALA A 58 10.08 -0.56 -5.69
N SER A 59 9.42 0.42 -5.09
CA SER A 59 9.56 1.83 -5.45
C SER A 59 10.57 2.57 -4.57
N VAL A 60 10.94 1.99 -3.42
CA VAL A 60 11.72 2.67 -2.38
C VAL A 60 12.58 1.68 -1.58
N GLY A 61 13.75 2.11 -1.09
CA GLY A 61 14.60 1.29 -0.23
C GLY A 61 14.09 1.23 1.22
N MET A 62 14.52 0.22 1.97
CA MET A 62 14.04 -0.04 3.34
C MET A 62 14.23 1.15 4.31
N LYS A 63 15.25 1.98 4.09
CA LYS A 63 15.63 3.11 4.97
C LYS A 63 15.20 4.48 4.45
N ASP A 64 14.65 4.53 3.23
CA ASP A 64 14.37 5.80 2.57
C ASP A 64 13.02 6.35 3.03
N ALA A 65 12.94 7.69 3.06
CA ALA A 65 11.69 8.40 3.31
C ALA A 65 10.69 8.15 2.17
N LEU A 66 9.41 8.07 2.51
CA LEU A 66 8.35 8.01 1.51
C LEU A 66 8.11 9.42 0.97
N THR A 67 8.29 9.61 -0.32
CA THR A 67 8.08 10.88 -1.03
C THR A 67 7.20 10.66 -2.25
N ALA A 68 6.64 11.74 -2.80
CA ALA A 68 5.81 11.63 -4.00
C ALA A 68 6.59 11.08 -5.20
N GLU A 69 7.88 11.36 -5.27
CA GLU A 69 8.78 10.95 -6.36
C GLU A 69 9.08 9.44 -6.35
N ASN A 70 9.00 8.80 -5.18
CA ASN A 70 9.26 7.37 -5.01
C ASN A 70 8.01 6.54 -4.71
N ALA A 71 6.82 7.12 -4.92
CA ALA A 71 5.56 6.39 -4.95
C ALA A 71 5.52 5.45 -6.17
N ILE A 72 4.67 4.42 -6.11
CA ILE A 72 4.39 3.60 -7.29
C ILE A 72 3.75 4.48 -8.37
N ARG A 73 4.34 4.44 -9.56
CA ARG A 73 3.87 5.23 -10.69
C ARG A 73 2.86 4.45 -11.54
N PRO A 74 1.96 5.13 -12.27
CA PRO A 74 1.01 4.50 -13.19
C PRO A 74 1.63 3.62 -14.29
N ASP A 75 2.90 3.88 -14.66
CA ASP A 75 3.64 3.03 -15.60
C ASP A 75 4.14 1.74 -14.96
N MET A 76 4.21 1.61 -13.63
CA MET A 76 4.75 0.43 -12.94
C MET A 76 3.68 -0.60 -12.59
N ALA A 77 2.48 -0.16 -12.21
CA ALA A 77 1.43 -1.03 -11.71
C ALA A 77 0.02 -0.44 -11.92
N THR A 78 -0.99 -1.26 -11.68
CA THR A 78 -2.40 -0.88 -11.65
C THR A 78 -3.08 -1.50 -10.43
N ILE A 79 -4.14 -0.87 -9.91
CA ILE A 79 -4.95 -1.42 -8.81
C ILE A 79 -6.39 -1.56 -9.28
N THR A 80 -6.98 -2.73 -9.05
CA THR A 80 -8.37 -3.03 -9.38
C THR A 80 -9.10 -3.60 -8.17
N PRO A 81 -10.43 -3.39 -8.01
CA PRO A 81 -11.19 -4.09 -6.99
C PRO A 81 -11.13 -5.61 -7.18
N ALA A 82 -10.91 -6.36 -6.11
CA ALA A 82 -10.98 -7.82 -6.14
C ALA A 82 -12.44 -8.32 -6.12
N ASP A 83 -13.33 -7.51 -5.54
CA ASP A 83 -14.77 -7.76 -5.42
C ASP A 83 -15.51 -6.43 -5.13
N ASN A 84 -16.82 -6.52 -4.85
CA ASN A 84 -17.68 -5.35 -4.58
C ASN A 84 -17.63 -4.86 -3.13
N SER A 85 -16.77 -5.42 -2.27
CA SER A 85 -16.70 -5.04 -0.85
C SER A 85 -16.16 -3.64 -0.61
N ARG A 86 -15.38 -3.09 -1.55
CA ARG A 86 -14.52 -1.91 -1.35
C ARG A 86 -13.52 -2.08 -0.20
N MET A 87 -13.17 -3.32 0.11
CA MET A 87 -12.19 -3.66 1.15
C MET A 87 -11.03 -4.48 0.58
N ARG A 88 -11.16 -4.97 -0.66
CA ARG A 88 -10.20 -5.89 -1.27
C ARG A 88 -9.80 -5.41 -2.66
N TYR A 89 -8.50 -5.37 -2.90
CA TYR A 89 -7.91 -4.81 -4.12
C TYR A 89 -6.75 -5.66 -4.61
N ILE A 90 -6.60 -5.80 -5.93
CA ILE A 90 -5.46 -6.46 -6.55
C ILE A 90 -4.55 -5.39 -7.13
N LEU A 91 -3.34 -5.27 -6.58
CA LEU A 91 -2.24 -4.49 -7.11
C LEU A 91 -1.44 -5.37 -8.08
N THR A 92 -1.49 -5.06 -9.37
CA THR A 92 -0.82 -5.80 -10.45
C THR A 92 0.34 -4.99 -11.01
N PHE A 93 1.56 -5.51 -10.88
CA PHE A 93 2.79 -4.92 -11.41
C PHE A 93 3.07 -5.39 -12.84
N ARG A 94 3.80 -4.56 -13.60
CA ARG A 94 4.30 -4.93 -14.93
C ARG A 94 5.48 -5.90 -14.92
N VAL A 95 6.14 -6.03 -13.78
CA VAL A 95 7.27 -6.93 -13.54
C VAL A 95 6.96 -7.84 -12.36
N ASN A 96 7.67 -8.96 -12.28
CA ASN A 96 7.53 -9.90 -11.17
C ASN A 96 8.28 -9.40 -9.92
N ALA A 97 7.74 -9.70 -8.75
CA ALA A 97 8.50 -9.72 -7.51
C ALA A 97 9.64 -10.72 -7.65
N LYS A 98 10.81 -10.37 -7.12
CA LYS A 98 11.97 -11.23 -7.17
C LYS A 98 11.92 -12.23 -6.02
N SER A 99 12.18 -13.49 -6.35
CA SER A 99 12.19 -14.58 -5.36
C SER A 99 13.22 -14.33 -4.25
N GLY A 100 12.83 -14.54 -3.00
CA GLY A 100 13.67 -14.37 -1.81
C GLY A 100 13.87 -12.94 -1.33
N VAL A 101 13.30 -11.94 -2.01
CA VAL A 101 13.36 -10.53 -1.60
C VAL A 101 12.24 -10.21 -0.61
N MET A 102 12.56 -9.49 0.45
CA MET A 102 11.58 -9.06 1.44
C MET A 102 10.97 -7.74 1.03
N TYR A 103 9.65 -7.72 0.89
CA TYR A 103 8.87 -6.55 0.51
C TYR A 103 7.94 -6.12 1.63
N THR A 104 7.73 -4.80 1.75
CA THR A 104 6.72 -4.22 2.63
C THR A 104 5.81 -3.28 1.85
N VAL A 105 4.49 -3.51 1.90
CA VAL A 105 3.47 -2.69 1.24
C VAL A 105 3.00 -1.57 2.16
N LEU A 106 3.09 -0.33 1.66
CA LEU A 106 2.83 0.86 2.45
C LEU A 106 1.78 1.73 1.73
N PRO A 107 0.48 1.46 1.94
CA PRO A 107 -0.57 2.37 1.48
C PRO A 107 -0.60 3.64 2.35
N CYS A 108 -0.79 4.78 1.71
CA CYS A 108 -1.02 6.08 2.33
C CYS A 108 -2.19 6.77 1.63
N PHE A 109 -2.86 7.70 2.32
CA PHE A 109 -3.87 8.59 1.72
C PHE A 109 -5.13 7.88 1.17
N VAL A 110 -5.35 6.62 1.54
CA VAL A 110 -6.60 5.90 1.24
C VAL A 110 -7.68 6.39 2.19
N ASN A 111 -8.77 6.91 1.63
CA ASN A 111 -9.86 7.50 2.40
C ASN A 111 -10.89 6.43 2.77
N LEU A 112 -11.66 6.71 3.84
CA LEU A 112 -12.88 5.96 4.13
C LEU A 112 -13.91 6.24 3.04
N GLU A 113 -14.79 5.28 2.75
CA GLU A 113 -15.87 5.48 1.79
C GLU A 113 -16.67 6.77 2.06
N GLY A 114 -16.83 7.61 1.03
CA GLY A 114 -17.55 8.88 1.12
C GLY A 114 -16.77 10.02 1.81
N MET A 115 -15.53 9.77 2.24
CA MET A 115 -14.66 10.77 2.84
C MET A 115 -13.48 11.14 1.92
N THR A 116 -12.85 12.27 2.20
CA THR A 116 -11.66 12.76 1.48
C THR A 116 -10.68 13.45 2.43
N GLY A 117 -9.44 13.65 2.00
CA GLY A 117 -8.47 14.49 2.71
C GLY A 117 -7.63 13.78 3.77
N PHE A 118 -7.71 12.44 3.86
CA PHE A 118 -6.76 11.68 4.68
C PHE A 118 -5.34 11.81 4.13
N ARG A 119 -4.38 12.17 5.00
CA ARG A 119 -2.98 12.45 4.65
C ARG A 119 -1.98 11.62 5.48
N GLY A 120 -2.42 10.46 5.95
CA GLY A 120 -1.65 9.55 6.78
C GLY A 120 -1.34 8.22 6.11
N GLU A 121 -0.73 7.35 6.89
CA GLU A 121 -0.45 5.95 6.56
C GLU A 121 -1.72 5.13 6.80
N ASN A 122 -1.98 4.15 5.93
CA ASN A 122 -3.08 3.21 6.09
C ASN A 122 -2.58 1.85 6.61
N TRP A 123 -1.53 1.82 7.42
CA TRP A 123 -0.99 0.60 8.03
C TRP A 123 -0.67 0.86 9.51
N ALA A 124 -0.64 -0.21 10.30
CA ALA A 124 -0.50 -0.18 11.75
C ALA A 124 0.45 -1.31 12.20
N PRO A 125 0.89 -1.34 13.49
CA PRO A 125 1.80 -2.38 13.98
C PRO A 125 1.34 -3.82 13.76
N PHE A 126 0.03 -4.06 13.63
CA PHE A 126 -0.56 -5.39 13.41
C PHE A 126 -0.91 -5.68 11.94
N SER A 127 -0.60 -4.75 11.02
CA SER A 127 -0.76 -4.98 9.59
C SER A 127 0.23 -6.06 9.11
N ARG A 128 -0.28 -7.13 8.49
CA ARG A 128 0.53 -8.15 7.81
C ARG A 128 0.87 -7.68 6.39
N ASN A 129 1.63 -6.60 6.29
CA ASN A 129 1.94 -5.94 5.03
C ASN A 129 3.33 -6.32 4.46
N MET A 130 3.97 -7.34 5.04
CA MET A 130 5.28 -7.83 4.63
C MET A 130 5.17 -9.24 4.04
N PHE A 131 5.89 -9.49 2.96
CA PHE A 131 5.99 -10.81 2.34
C PHE A 131 7.38 -11.03 1.74
N ILE A 132 7.73 -12.30 1.51
CA ILE A 132 8.89 -12.70 0.72
C ILE A 132 8.40 -13.00 -0.69
N GLY A 133 9.06 -12.44 -1.71
CA GLY A 133 8.74 -12.76 -3.10
C GLY A 133 8.92 -14.24 -3.36
N ASN A 134 7.92 -14.87 -3.97
CA ASN A 134 7.96 -16.25 -4.45
C ASN A 134 8.40 -16.33 -5.91
#